data_AF-A0AAV7H2L4-F1
#
_entry.id   AF-A0AAV7H2L4-F1
#
_cell.length_a   1.000
_cell.length_b   1.000
_cell.length_c   1.000
_cell.angle_alpha   90.00
_cell.angle_beta   90.00
_cell.angle_gamma   90.00
#
_symmetry.space_group_name_H-M   'P 1'
#
loop_
_entity.id
_entity.type
_entity.pdbx_description
1 polymer ?
#
loop_
_entity_poly.entity_id
_entity_poly.type
_entity_poly.pdbx_seq_one_letter_code
_entity_poly.pdbx_strand_id
1 'polypeptide(L)'
;MQELMNMIHRMIIESLGLEDHYDSHMNSLAYSIRFSNYYKDTLDGRINLALPSHKDPNYISIICPHNVEGLEVKAVDGQWMQTIPMTNSFTVLVGEAFKAWTNGRLYAPTHRVKLNSGIEKRYAVVFSTIPNITNDIICAPKELIDEQHPLLFKPFKYYDYVKFRFSDEGERVDDALKTYCGV
;
A
#
# COMPACT_ATOMS: atom_id res chain seq x y z
N MET A 1 -8.08 -10.30 -12.80
CA MET A 1 -7.46 -9.40 -11.81
C MET A 1 -7.42 -10.00 -10.42
N GLN A 2 -8.53 -10.54 -9.89
CA GLN A 2 -8.51 -11.27 -8.62
C GLN A 2 -7.49 -12.41 -8.60
N GLU A 3 -7.47 -13.26 -9.64
CA GLU A 3 -6.47 -14.32 -9.79
C GLU A 3 -5.02 -13.82 -9.72
N LEU A 4 -4.73 -12.67 -10.34
CA LEU A 4 -3.41 -12.04 -10.27
C LEU A 4 -3.07 -11.59 -8.83
N MET A 5 -4.02 -10.96 -8.13
CA MET A 5 -3.81 -10.58 -6.72
C MET A 5 -3.56 -11.82 -5.86
N ASN A 6 -4.33 -12.90 -6.04
CA ASN A 6 -4.16 -14.15 -5.32
C ASN A 6 -2.78 -14.77 -5.59
N MET A 7 -2.34 -14.78 -6.85
CA MET A 7 -1.02 -15.27 -7.23
C MET A 7 0.10 -14.46 -6.57
N ILE A 8 -0.01 -13.13 -6.53
CA ILE A 8 1.00 -12.27 -5.88
C ILE A 8 1.06 -12.56 -4.37
N HIS A 9 -0.10 -12.65 -3.70
CA HIS A 9 -0.17 -13.03 -2.28
C HIS A 9 0.47 -14.38 -2.03
N ARG A 10 0.16 -15.38 -2.86
CA ARG A 10 0.77 -16.71 -2.78
C ARG A 10 2.28 -16.66 -2.89
N MET A 11 2.80 -16.01 -3.93
CA MET A 11 4.25 -15.90 -4.16
C MET A 11 4.97 -15.25 -2.98
N ILE A 12 4.38 -14.21 -2.39
CA ILE A 12 4.95 -13.53 -1.22
C ILE A 12 4.96 -14.46 0.00
N ILE A 13 3.83 -15.12 0.29
CA ILE A 13 3.69 -16.01 1.45
C ILE A 13 4.64 -17.20 1.35
N GLU A 14 4.70 -17.86 0.19
CA GLU A 14 5.64 -18.96 -0.08
C GLU A 14 7.10 -18.48 0.04
N SER A 15 7.42 -17.28 -0.46
CA SER A 15 8.79 -16.73 -0.33
C SER A 15 9.23 -16.46 1.12
N LEU A 16 8.28 -16.37 2.04
CA LEU A 16 8.51 -16.18 3.48
C LEU A 16 8.46 -17.50 4.27
N GLY A 17 8.24 -18.64 3.62
CA GLY A 17 8.11 -19.94 4.29
C GLY A 17 6.84 -20.05 5.15
N LEU A 18 5.76 -19.41 4.71
CA LEU A 18 4.49 -19.34 5.44
C LEU A 18 3.36 -20.09 4.72
N GLU A 19 3.67 -21.18 4.02
CA GLU A 19 2.72 -21.95 3.20
C GLU A 19 1.48 -22.36 4.00
N ASP A 20 1.66 -22.75 5.27
CA ASP A 20 0.57 -23.14 6.18
C ASP A 20 -0.41 -21.99 6.50
N HIS A 21 -0.01 -20.73 6.27
CA HIS A 21 -0.84 -19.55 6.48
C HIS A 21 -1.60 -19.11 5.22
N TYR A 22 -1.31 -19.69 4.06
CA TYR A 22 -1.86 -19.23 2.78
C TYR A 22 -3.39 -19.22 2.77
N ASP A 23 -4.04 -20.32 3.12
CA ASP A 23 -5.51 -20.42 3.07
C ASP A 23 -6.18 -19.46 4.06
N SER A 24 -5.64 -19.34 5.29
CA SER A 24 -6.12 -18.41 6.30
C SER A 24 -6.01 -16.96 5.82
N HIS A 25 -4.84 -16.59 5.27
CA HIS A 25 -4.60 -15.27 4.71
C HIS A 25 -5.53 -14.96 3.55
N MET A 26 -5.68 -15.86 2.59
CA MET A 26 -6.58 -15.69 1.44
C MET A 26 -8.03 -15.52 1.87
N ASN A 27 -8.47 -16.28 2.88
CA ASN A 27 -9.81 -16.15 3.46
C ASN A 27 -10.00 -14.84 4.24
N SER A 28 -8.92 -14.18 4.66
CA SER A 28 -8.95 -12.87 5.32
C SER A 28 -9.11 -11.69 4.34
N LEU A 29 -8.98 -11.90 3.03
CA LEU A 29 -8.98 -10.83 2.04
C LEU A 29 -10.40 -10.40 1.64
N ALA A 30 -10.58 -9.09 1.50
CA ALA A 30 -11.63 -8.48 0.69
C ALA A 30 -10.98 -7.68 -0.45
N TYR A 31 -11.71 -7.53 -1.56
CA TYR A 31 -11.23 -6.89 -2.78
C TYR A 31 -11.96 -5.57 -2.99
N SER A 32 -11.23 -4.54 -3.40
CA SER A 32 -11.82 -3.25 -3.80
C SER A 32 -11.27 -2.77 -5.13
N ILE A 33 -12.04 -1.91 -5.78
CA ILE A 33 -11.68 -1.24 -7.02
C ILE A 33 -11.94 0.25 -6.87
N ARG A 34 -10.97 1.08 -7.28
CA ARG A 34 -11.06 2.54 -7.29
C ARG A 34 -10.76 3.06 -8.69
N PHE A 35 -11.73 3.74 -9.29
CA PHE A 35 -11.53 4.54 -10.50
C PHE A 35 -11.04 5.92 -10.08
N SER A 36 -9.84 6.29 -10.53
CA SER A 36 -9.18 7.52 -10.11
C SER A 36 -9.03 8.48 -11.29
N ASN A 37 -9.42 9.73 -11.07
CA ASN A 37 -9.21 10.86 -11.99
C ASN A 37 -8.35 11.91 -11.28
N TYR A 38 -7.14 12.09 -11.77
CA TYR A 38 -6.17 13.05 -11.24
C TYR A 38 -6.11 14.24 -12.19
N TYR A 39 -6.23 15.45 -11.64
CA TYR A 39 -6.16 16.70 -12.37
C TYR A 39 -5.09 17.59 -11.75
N LYS A 40 -4.58 18.52 -12.56
CA LYS A 40 -3.61 19.50 -12.07
C LYS A 40 -4.26 20.37 -11.00
N ASP A 41 -3.64 20.46 -9.83
CA ASP A 41 -4.05 21.45 -8.84
C ASP A 41 -3.73 22.85 -9.39
N THR A 42 -4.78 23.64 -9.63
CA THR A 42 -4.68 24.99 -10.18
C THR A 42 -4.45 26.03 -9.10
N LEU A 43 -4.55 25.66 -7.82
CA LEU A 43 -4.46 26.59 -6.69
C LEU A 43 -3.02 26.81 -6.21
N ASP A 44 -2.14 25.80 -6.36
CA ASP A 44 -0.72 25.91 -6.01
C ASP A 44 0.17 25.70 -7.25
N GLY A 45 0.31 26.76 -8.04
CA GLY A 45 1.00 26.75 -9.34
C GLY A 45 2.50 26.42 -9.33
N ARG A 46 3.06 26.02 -8.18
CA ARG A 46 4.48 25.67 -8.02
C ARG A 46 4.72 24.17 -7.95
N ILE A 47 3.72 23.37 -7.58
CA ILE A 47 3.88 21.91 -7.43
C ILE A 47 2.67 21.23 -8.05
N ASN A 48 2.84 20.63 -9.24
CA ASN A 48 1.79 19.89 -9.95
C ASN A 48 1.39 18.56 -9.25
N LEU A 49 1.14 18.55 -7.94
CA LEU A 49 0.71 17.38 -7.18
C LEU A 49 -0.80 17.18 -7.33
N ALA A 50 -1.19 16.10 -8.00
CA ALA A 50 -2.60 15.70 -8.12
C ALA A 50 -3.03 14.71 -7.03
N LEU A 51 -2.08 14.07 -6.34
CA LEU A 51 -2.30 13.29 -5.13
C LEU A 51 -1.08 13.49 -4.20
N PRO A 52 -1.26 14.03 -2.99
CA PRO A 52 -0.17 14.19 -2.02
C PRO A 52 0.53 12.86 -1.68
N SER A 53 1.74 12.97 -1.14
CA SER A 53 2.49 11.79 -0.71
C SER A 53 1.81 11.05 0.43
N HIS A 54 1.60 9.75 0.26
CA HIS A 54 0.96 8.89 1.25
C HIS A 54 1.48 7.46 1.12
N LYS A 55 1.04 6.60 2.04
CA LYS A 55 1.19 5.14 1.98
C LYS A 55 -0.22 4.55 1.95
N ASP A 56 -0.40 3.45 1.23
CA ASP A 56 -1.70 2.76 1.22
C ASP A 56 -1.87 1.98 2.52
N PRO A 57 -3.03 2.08 3.21
CA PRO A 57 -3.26 1.33 4.44
C PRO A 57 -3.51 -0.17 4.19
N ASN A 58 -3.75 -0.56 2.93
CA ASN A 58 -4.22 -1.88 2.52
C ASN A 58 -3.13 -2.98 2.56
N TYR A 59 -3.39 -4.17 2.00
CA TYR A 59 -2.37 -5.18 1.80
C TYR A 59 -1.55 -4.95 0.53
N ILE A 60 -2.23 -4.91 -0.62
CA ILE A 60 -1.61 -4.69 -1.94
C ILE A 60 -2.50 -3.76 -2.76
N SER A 61 -1.87 -2.88 -3.53
CA SER A 61 -2.46 -2.11 -4.63
C SER A 61 -1.86 -2.52 -5.98
N ILE A 62 -2.70 -2.87 -6.95
CA ILE A 62 -2.35 -3.01 -8.36
C ILE A 62 -2.88 -1.80 -9.11
N ILE A 63 -1.96 -0.98 -9.63
CA ILE A 63 -2.26 0.24 -10.37
C ILE A 63 -2.18 -0.07 -11.86
N CYS A 64 -3.32 0.10 -12.55
CA CYS A 64 -3.43 0.07 -14.00
C CYS A 64 -3.44 1.52 -14.53
N PRO A 65 -2.32 2.03 -15.09
CA PRO A 65 -2.24 3.39 -15.61
C PRO A 65 -2.90 3.51 -16.98
N HIS A 66 -3.53 4.65 -17.28
CA HIS A 66 -4.02 4.96 -18.62
C HIS A 66 -2.92 5.54 -19.53
N ASN A 67 -1.74 4.90 -19.59
CA ASN A 67 -0.58 5.34 -20.39
C ASN A 67 -0.13 6.80 -20.19
N VAL A 68 -0.50 7.41 -19.06
CA VAL A 68 -0.10 8.77 -18.67
C VAL A 68 0.77 8.67 -17.43
N GLU A 69 1.97 9.25 -17.53
CA GLU A 69 2.95 9.35 -16.46
C GLU A 69 2.41 10.13 -15.25
N GLY A 70 3.04 9.93 -14.10
CA GLY A 70 2.86 10.81 -12.94
C GLY A 70 2.82 10.11 -11.60
N LEU A 71 2.74 8.77 -11.55
CA LEU A 71 2.98 8.06 -10.30
C LEU A 71 4.49 8.12 -9.97
N GLU A 72 4.80 8.61 -8.77
CA GLU A 72 6.15 8.64 -8.22
C GLU A 72 6.17 7.83 -6.92
N VAL A 73 7.19 7.01 -6.74
CA VAL A 73 7.39 6.12 -5.59
C VAL A 73 8.71 6.49 -4.91
N LYS A 74 8.70 6.64 -3.59
CA LYS A 74 9.88 6.99 -2.81
C LYS A 74 10.66 5.73 -2.46
N ALA A 75 11.89 5.64 -2.97
CA ALA A 75 12.84 4.59 -2.67
C ALA A 75 13.31 4.65 -1.20
N VAL A 76 13.97 3.58 -0.75
CA VAL A 76 14.46 3.45 0.64
C VAL A 76 15.50 4.51 0.98
N ASP A 77 16.29 4.94 -0.01
CA ASP A 77 17.27 6.04 0.12
C ASP A 77 16.62 7.44 0.14
N GLY A 78 15.30 7.50 0.05
CA GLY A 78 14.51 8.73 0.07
C GLY A 78 14.34 9.41 -1.29
N GLN A 79 14.92 8.88 -2.36
CA GLN A 79 14.78 9.44 -3.70
C GLN A 79 13.41 9.12 -4.31
N TRP A 80 12.86 10.06 -5.07
CA TRP A 80 11.61 9.86 -5.81
C TRP A 80 11.92 9.23 -7.17
N MET A 81 11.32 8.07 -7.42
CA MET A 81 11.39 7.37 -8.70
C MET A 81 10.07 7.51 -9.45
N GLN A 82 10.13 8.00 -10.68
CA GLN A 82 8.97 8.04 -11.54
C GLN A 82 8.69 6.65 -12.12
N THR A 83 7.46 6.17 -12.02
CA THR A 83 7.06 4.94 -12.71
C THR A 83 6.79 5.26 -14.18
N ILE A 84 7.40 4.52 -15.09
CA ILE A 84 7.15 4.64 -16.53
C ILE A 84 6.00 3.70 -16.88
N PRO A 85 4.84 4.20 -17.36
CA PRO A 85 3.77 3.33 -17.82
C PRO A 85 4.26 2.50 -19.01
N MET A 86 4.27 1.17 -18.85
CA MET A 86 4.58 0.26 -19.95
C MET A 86 3.30 -0.44 -20.42
N THR A 87 3.18 -0.63 -21.73
CA THR A 87 2.09 -1.41 -22.32
C THR A 87 2.08 -2.82 -21.72
N ASN A 88 0.89 -3.33 -21.37
CA ASN A 88 0.70 -4.65 -20.76
C ASN A 88 1.42 -4.85 -19.41
N SER A 89 1.67 -3.76 -18.67
CA SER A 89 2.25 -3.82 -17.33
C SER A 89 1.31 -3.25 -16.27
N PHE A 90 1.57 -3.66 -15.02
CA PHE A 90 0.94 -3.09 -13.84
C PHE A 90 2.01 -2.68 -12.85
N THR A 91 1.75 -1.64 -12.06
CA THR A 91 2.56 -1.33 -10.89
C THR A 91 1.91 -1.97 -9.66
N VAL A 92 2.66 -2.77 -8.91
CA VAL A 92 2.20 -3.39 -7.67
C VAL A 92 2.89 -2.70 -6.49
N LEU A 93 2.11 -2.21 -5.54
CA LEU A 93 2.60 -1.59 -4.31
C LEU A 93 2.12 -2.39 -3.11
N VAL A 94 3.01 -2.58 -2.14
CA VAL A 94 2.66 -3.14 -0.82
C VAL A 94 2.09 -2.03 0.05
N GLY A 95 1.00 -2.33 0.77
CA GLY A 95 0.41 -1.44 1.76
C GLY A 95 0.85 -1.75 3.19
N GLU A 96 0.47 -0.86 4.10
CA GLU A 96 0.88 -0.87 5.50
C GLU A 96 0.34 -2.07 6.28
N ALA A 97 -0.86 -2.57 5.97
CA ALA A 97 -1.38 -3.77 6.61
C ALA A 97 -0.51 -5.00 6.29
N PHE A 98 0.02 -5.12 5.07
CA PHE A 98 0.88 -6.27 4.74
C PHE A 98 2.28 -6.12 5.32
N LYS A 99 2.81 -4.89 5.35
CA LYS A 99 4.03 -4.59 6.11
C LYS A 99 3.88 -5.03 7.57
N ALA A 100 2.77 -4.69 8.22
CA ALA A 100 2.53 -5.09 9.60
C ALA A 100 2.36 -6.61 9.77
N TRP A 101 1.55 -7.24 8.91
CA TRP A 101 1.34 -8.70 8.93
C TRP A 101 2.65 -9.46 8.69
N THR A 102 3.53 -8.97 7.82
CA THR A 102 4.85 -9.58 7.59
C THR A 102 5.92 -9.13 8.59
N ASN A 103 5.54 -8.52 9.72
CA ASN A 103 6.47 -7.98 10.72
C ASN A 103 7.61 -7.12 10.12
N GLY A 104 7.30 -6.32 9.10
CA GLY A 104 8.25 -5.44 8.44
C GLY A 104 9.13 -6.07 7.36
N ARG A 105 8.94 -7.35 6.99
CA ARG A 105 9.68 -7.98 5.87
C ARG A 105 9.36 -7.31 4.54
N LEU A 106 8.14 -6.82 4.37
CA LEU A 106 7.75 -6.03 3.20
C LEU A 106 7.84 -4.52 3.49
N TYR A 107 8.31 -3.77 2.49
CA TYR A 107 8.33 -2.32 2.53
C TYR A 107 7.06 -1.75 1.90
N ALA A 108 6.31 -0.94 2.65
CA ALA A 108 5.18 -0.16 2.15
C ALA A 108 5.69 1.23 1.70
N PRO A 109 5.81 1.50 0.38
CA PRO A 109 6.44 2.71 -0.10
C PRO A 109 5.53 3.92 0.01
N THR A 110 6.11 5.05 0.42
CA THR A 110 5.48 6.35 0.21
C THR A 110 5.41 6.62 -1.29
N HIS A 111 4.25 7.03 -1.80
CA HIS A 111 4.05 7.33 -3.21
C HIS A 111 3.12 8.53 -3.37
N ARG A 112 3.14 9.15 -4.55
CA ARG A 112 2.34 10.35 -4.87
C ARG A 112 1.98 10.37 -6.37
N VAL A 113 1.08 11.27 -6.76
CA VAL A 113 0.82 11.57 -8.17
C VAL A 113 1.19 13.01 -8.46
N LYS A 114 2.18 13.19 -9.35
CA LYS A 114 2.65 14.49 -9.83
C LYS A 114 2.51 14.55 -11.36
N LEU A 115 1.77 15.52 -11.86
CA LEU A 115 1.54 15.67 -13.31
C LEU A 115 2.63 16.52 -13.95
N ASN A 116 3.17 16.08 -15.09
CA ASN A 116 4.15 16.84 -15.85
C ASN A 116 3.51 18.07 -16.53
N SER A 117 4.34 19.07 -16.84
CA SER A 117 3.89 20.25 -17.59
C SER A 117 3.28 19.83 -18.93
N GLY A 118 2.00 20.16 -19.15
CA GLY A 118 1.24 19.79 -20.34
C GLY A 118 0.28 18.60 -20.15
N ILE A 119 0.33 17.92 -19.01
CA ILE A 119 -0.65 16.88 -18.65
C ILE A 119 -1.74 17.50 -17.77
N GLU A 120 -2.94 17.63 -18.32
CA GLU A 120 -4.10 18.18 -17.59
C GLU A 120 -4.82 17.13 -16.75
N LYS A 121 -4.85 15.88 -17.22
CA LYS A 121 -5.57 14.78 -16.57
C LYS A 121 -4.81 13.46 -16.69
N ARG A 122 -4.92 12.64 -15.65
CA ARG A 122 -4.46 11.25 -15.62
C ARG A 122 -5.53 10.36 -15.02
N TYR A 123 -5.79 9.23 -15.68
CA TYR A 123 -6.70 8.22 -15.17
C TYR A 123 -5.93 6.97 -14.71
N ALA A 124 -6.42 6.33 -13.67
CA ALA A 124 -5.94 5.02 -13.24
C ALA A 124 -7.08 4.20 -12.65
N VAL A 125 -7.02 2.88 -12.84
CA VAL A 125 -7.82 1.92 -12.09
C VAL A 125 -6.91 1.28 -11.06
N VAL A 126 -7.29 1.36 -9.79
CA VAL A 126 -6.55 0.74 -8.69
C VAL A 126 -7.38 -0.42 -8.16
N PHE A 127 -6.79 -1.61 -8.17
CA PHE A 127 -7.34 -2.79 -7.52
C PHE A 127 -6.59 -2.99 -6.21
N SER A 128 -7.30 -3.31 -5.14
CA SER A 128 -6.66 -3.46 -3.84
C SER A 128 -7.22 -4.64 -3.07
N THR A 129 -6.35 -5.24 -2.26
CA THR A 129 -6.72 -6.24 -1.25
C THR A 129 -6.66 -5.58 0.13
N ILE A 130 -7.71 -5.74 0.92
CA ILE A 130 -7.84 -5.22 2.29
C ILE A 130 -8.25 -6.35 3.23
N PRO A 131 -8.07 -6.21 4.55
CA PRO A 131 -8.69 -7.11 5.52
C PRO A 131 -10.22 -7.11 5.39
N ASN A 132 -10.83 -8.28 5.39
CA ASN A 132 -12.27 -8.42 5.38
C ASN A 132 -12.87 -7.95 6.73
N ILE A 133 -14.16 -7.63 6.74
CA ILE A 133 -14.85 -7.06 7.91
C ILE A 133 -14.93 -8.06 9.08
N THR A 134 -14.94 -9.35 8.80
CA THR A 134 -15.12 -10.42 9.80
C THR A 134 -13.81 -10.85 10.46
N ASN A 135 -12.66 -10.56 9.86
CA ASN A 135 -11.34 -10.92 10.31
C ASN A 135 -10.38 -9.76 10.00
N ASP A 136 -10.55 -8.67 10.75
CA ASP A 136 -9.82 -7.41 10.53
C ASP A 136 -8.60 -7.25 11.46
N ILE A 137 -8.30 -8.26 12.28
CA ILE A 137 -7.14 -8.22 13.17
C ILE A 137 -5.89 -8.51 12.35
N ILE A 138 -4.99 -7.53 12.29
CA ILE A 138 -3.64 -7.70 11.75
C ILE A 138 -2.73 -8.17 12.89
N CYS A 139 -2.13 -9.34 12.69
CA CYS A 139 -1.15 -9.92 13.59
C CYS A 139 -0.08 -10.62 12.76
N ALA A 140 1.18 -10.42 13.13
CA ALA A 140 2.26 -11.11 12.46
C ALA A 140 2.29 -12.61 12.80
N PRO A 141 2.56 -13.50 11.82
CA PRO A 141 2.90 -14.89 12.07
C PRO A 141 4.10 -14.99 13.01
N LYS A 142 4.07 -15.95 13.94
CA LYS A 142 5.12 -16.12 14.96
C LYS A 142 6.45 -16.52 14.35
N GLU A 143 6.40 -17.19 13.21
CA GLU A 143 7.52 -17.65 12.40
C GLU A 143 8.34 -16.49 11.83
N LEU A 144 7.78 -15.28 11.77
CA LEU A 144 8.49 -14.06 11.36
C LEU A 144 9.07 -13.26 12.53
N ILE A 145 8.98 -13.79 13.76
CA ILE A 145 9.40 -13.12 14.99
C ILE A 145 10.43 -13.98 15.70
N ASP A 146 11.65 -13.46 15.81
CA ASP A 146 12.78 -14.14 16.46
C ASP A 146 13.71 -13.10 17.14
N GLU A 147 14.82 -13.55 17.71
CA GLU A 147 15.79 -12.66 18.38
C GLU A 147 16.47 -11.68 17.41
N GLN A 148 16.65 -12.06 16.14
CA GLN A 148 17.23 -11.20 15.11
C GLN A 148 16.19 -10.24 14.50
N HIS A 149 14.91 -10.59 14.59
CA HIS A 149 13.77 -9.86 14.05
C HIS A 149 12.64 -9.79 15.06
N PRO A 150 12.78 -8.93 16.10
CA PRO A 150 11.77 -8.80 17.13
C PRO A 150 10.45 -8.28 16.56
N LEU A 151 9.38 -8.42 17.35
CA LEU A 151 8.07 -7.89 17.00
C LEU A 151 8.14 -6.36 16.82
N LEU A 152 7.73 -5.87 15.65
CA LEU A 152 7.71 -4.44 15.32
C LEU A 152 6.34 -3.81 15.52
N PHE A 153 5.27 -4.60 15.39
CA PHE A 153 3.89 -4.13 15.43
C PHE A 153 3.04 -5.02 16.33
N LYS A 154 2.40 -4.44 17.34
CA LYS A 154 1.41 -5.11 18.21
C LYS A 154 0.17 -5.48 17.39
N PRO A 155 -0.54 -6.57 17.71
CA PRO A 155 -1.79 -6.90 17.04
C PRO A 155 -2.80 -5.76 17.12
N PHE A 156 -3.49 -5.47 16.02
CA PHE A 156 -4.44 -4.35 15.95
C PHE A 156 -5.59 -4.61 14.98
N LYS A 157 -6.71 -3.89 15.18
CA LYS A 157 -7.83 -3.90 14.23
C LYS A 157 -7.56 -2.95 13.06
N TYR A 158 -7.61 -3.48 11.84
CA TYR A 158 -7.36 -2.74 10.61
C TYR A 158 -8.26 -1.52 10.47
N TYR A 159 -9.56 -1.66 10.71
CA TYR A 159 -10.48 -0.54 10.51
C TYR A 159 -10.31 0.57 11.54
N ASP A 160 -9.81 0.26 12.74
CA ASP A 160 -9.46 1.28 13.72
C ASP A 160 -8.15 1.99 13.36
N TYR A 161 -7.18 1.26 12.79
CA TYR A 161 -5.98 1.87 12.19
C TYR A 161 -6.34 2.81 11.04
N VAL A 162 -7.22 2.40 10.12
CA VAL A 162 -7.66 3.25 9.00
C VAL A 162 -8.31 4.54 9.52
N LYS A 163 -9.15 4.46 10.56
CA LYS A 163 -9.74 5.67 11.19
C LYS A 163 -8.67 6.57 11.78
N PHE A 164 -7.69 6.00 12.49
CA PHE A 164 -6.56 6.77 13.03
C PHE A 164 -5.74 7.43 11.91
N ARG A 165 -5.38 6.67 10.87
CA ARG A 165 -4.54 7.12 9.74
C ARG A 165 -5.09 8.33 9.01
N PHE A 166 -6.42 8.44 8.91
CA PHE A 166 -7.14 9.54 8.26
C PHE A 166 -7.78 10.52 9.27
N SER A 167 -7.34 10.50 10.53
CA SER A 167 -7.67 11.53 11.51
C SER A 167 -6.66 12.67 11.47
N ASP A 168 -7.02 13.83 12.02
CA ASP A 168 -6.12 14.98 12.21
C ASP A 168 -4.80 14.60 12.90
N GLU A 169 -4.85 13.64 13.83
CA GLU A 169 -3.66 13.14 14.52
C GLU A 169 -2.80 12.28 13.61
N GLY A 170 -3.41 11.31 12.91
CA GLY A 170 -2.72 10.41 12.00
C GLY A 170 -2.12 11.10 10.77
N GLU A 171 -2.69 12.22 10.33
CA GLU A 171 -2.14 13.02 9.22
C GLU A 171 -0.92 13.86 9.64
N ARG A 172 -0.76 14.16 10.93
CA ARG A 172 0.35 15.00 11.45
C ARG A 172 1.60 14.20 11.82
N VAL A 173 1.51 12.88 11.88
CA VAL A 173 2.64 12.00 12.25
C VAL A 173 3.36 11.46 11.02
N ASP A 174 4.68 11.34 11.11
CA ASP A 174 5.52 10.90 9.98
C ASP A 174 5.29 9.41 9.61
N ASP A 175 5.07 8.56 10.60
CA ASP A 175 4.77 7.13 10.42
C ASP A 175 3.56 6.75 11.28
N ALA A 176 2.38 6.86 10.67
CA ALA A 176 1.11 6.57 11.32
C ALA A 176 1.01 5.12 11.79
N LEU A 177 1.48 4.15 11.00
CA LEU A 177 1.46 2.74 11.38
C LEU A 177 2.29 2.52 12.65
N LYS A 178 3.54 3.00 12.66
CA LYS A 178 4.43 2.86 13.82
C LYS A 178 3.87 3.59 15.04
N THR A 179 3.27 4.77 14.86
CA THR A 179 2.64 5.51 15.95
C THR A 179 1.47 4.74 16.56
N TYR A 180 0.64 4.13 15.72
CA TYR A 180 -0.57 3.44 16.15
C TYR A 180 -0.31 2.10 16.84
N CYS A 181 0.56 1.26 16.27
CA CYS A 181 0.76 -0.11 16.73
C CYS A 181 2.22 -0.52 16.92
N GLY A 182 3.19 0.40 16.84
CA GLY A 182 4.60 0.09 17.07
C GLY A 182 4.89 -0.48 18.45
N VAL A 183 5.92 -1.33 18.51
CA VAL A 183 6.55 -1.80 19.76
C VAL A 183 7.68 -0.87 20.16
#